data_AF-F8PK15-F1
#
_entry.id   AF-F8PK15-F1
#
_cell.length_a   1.000
_cell.length_b   1.000
_cell.length_c   1.000
_cell.angle_alpha   90.00
_cell.angle_beta   90.00
_cell.angle_gamma   90.00
#
_symmetry.space_group_name_H-M   'P 1'
#
loop_
_entity.id
_entity.type
_entity.pdbx_description
1 polymer ?
#
loop_
_entity_poly.entity_id
_entity_poly.type
_entity_poly.pdbx_seq_one_letter_code
_entity_poly.pdbx_strand_id
1 'polypeptide(L)'
;MTMKMETGETAVKFNSRFMVEAGKSGLNDEGLIMVYKSSIHPYLLQNVLNSSTQPKNIAGWMSTVAGLDANWTNSNSITKGKWGKKGEKKKEEKRGRSQSSSAKCLTKDEEDLLKKEGQCFICKEQGHISRCR
;
A
#
# COMPACT_ATOMS: atom_id res chain seq x y z
N MET A 1 -36.42 -4.78 -4.48
CA MET A 1 -35.28 -4.12 -3.81
C MET A 1 -34.13 -4.07 -4.81
N THR A 2 -33.75 -2.88 -5.25
CA THR A 2 -32.68 -2.69 -6.24
C THR A 2 -31.70 -1.69 -5.65
N MET A 3 -30.56 -2.18 -5.16
CA MET A 3 -29.56 -1.34 -4.53
C MET A 3 -28.16 -1.85 -4.86
N LYS A 4 -27.19 -0.94 -4.82
CA LYS A 4 -25.78 -1.25 -4.98
C LYS A 4 -24.97 -0.41 -4.01
N MET A 5 -23.91 -1.01 -3.50
CA MET A 5 -22.92 -0.32 -2.69
C MET A 5 -22.17 0.66 -3.58
N GLU A 6 -22.21 1.94 -3.22
CA GLU A 6 -21.63 3.00 -4.02
C GLU A 6 -20.09 3.00 -3.92
N THR A 7 -19.40 3.57 -4.91
CA THR A 7 -17.95 3.73 -4.86
C THR A 7 -17.58 4.69 -3.72
N GLY A 8 -16.72 4.23 -2.81
CA GLY A 8 -16.32 5.02 -1.63
C GLY A 8 -17.33 5.00 -0.48
N GLU A 9 -18.48 4.34 -0.63
CA GLU A 9 -19.37 4.04 0.49
C GLU A 9 -18.75 2.93 1.35
N THR A 10 -18.78 3.10 2.68
CA THR A 10 -18.33 2.06 3.60
C THR A 10 -19.38 0.96 3.73
N ALA A 11 -18.94 -0.26 3.97
CA ALA A 11 -19.85 -1.40 4.17
C ALA A 11 -20.84 -1.16 5.31
N VAL A 12 -20.42 -0.48 6.38
CA VAL A 12 -21.29 -0.11 7.50
C VAL A 12 -22.43 0.81 7.05
N LYS A 13 -22.12 1.86 6.28
CA LYS A 13 -23.13 2.79 5.77
C LYS A 13 -24.09 2.10 4.81
N PHE A 14 -23.55 1.26 3.93
CA PHE A 14 -24.35 0.43 3.04
C PHE A 14 -25.30 -0.50 3.81
N ASN A 15 -24.80 -1.19 4.86
CA ASN A 15 -25.59 -2.10 5.69
C ASN A 15 -26.77 -1.41 6.37
N SER A 16 -26.58 -0.19 6.88
CA SER A 16 -27.67 0.58 7.46
C SER A 16 -28.78 0.85 6.44
N ARG A 17 -28.43 1.27 5.22
CA ARG A 17 -29.38 1.49 4.12
C ARG A 17 -30.03 0.19 3.66
N PHE A 18 -29.26 -0.88 3.56
CA PHE A 18 -29.75 -2.22 3.22
C PHE A 18 -30.84 -2.67 4.19
N MET A 19 -30.63 -2.52 5.50
CA MET A 19 -31.59 -2.97 6.51
C MET A 19 -32.91 -2.19 6.52
N VAL A 20 -32.88 -0.90 6.15
CA VAL A 20 -34.11 -0.11 5.98
C VAL A 20 -34.98 -0.67 4.86
N GLU A 21 -34.38 -1.04 3.73
CA GLU A 21 -35.10 -1.63 2.60
C GLU A 21 -35.46 -3.10 2.83
N ALA A 22 -34.60 -3.84 3.53
CA ALA A 22 -34.87 -5.22 3.94
C ALA A 22 -36.16 -5.30 4.79
N GLY A 23 -36.32 -4.39 5.76
CA GLY A 23 -37.51 -4.33 6.61
C GLY A 23 -38.82 -4.07 5.85
N LYS A 24 -38.75 -3.45 4.66
CA LYS A 24 -39.91 -3.21 3.79
C LYS A 24 -40.16 -4.34 2.79
N SER A 25 -39.16 -5.21 2.58
CA SER A 25 -39.17 -6.18 1.48
C SER A 25 -39.98 -7.45 1.76
N GLY A 26 -40.20 -7.79 3.04
CA GLY A 26 -40.81 -9.05 3.45
C GLY A 26 -39.97 -10.30 3.11
N LEU A 27 -38.71 -10.13 2.70
CA LEU A 27 -37.81 -11.24 2.36
C LEU A 27 -37.32 -11.96 3.63
N ASN A 28 -37.18 -13.28 3.50
CA ASN A 28 -36.47 -14.08 4.48
C ASN A 28 -34.95 -13.91 4.34
N ASP A 29 -34.19 -14.50 5.26
CA ASP A 29 -32.72 -14.43 5.27
C ASP A 29 -32.09 -14.88 3.95
N GLU A 30 -32.60 -15.95 3.32
CA GLU A 30 -32.06 -16.44 2.06
C GLU A 30 -32.23 -15.42 0.92
N GLY A 31 -33.43 -14.85 0.79
CA GLY A 31 -33.71 -13.78 -0.16
C GLY A 31 -32.86 -12.54 0.10
N LEU A 32 -32.70 -12.15 1.37
CA LEU A 32 -31.85 -11.03 1.75
C LEU A 32 -30.38 -11.29 1.40
N ILE A 33 -29.87 -12.49 1.66
CA ILE A 33 -28.48 -12.86 1.31
C ILE A 33 -28.27 -12.79 -0.20
N MET A 34 -29.23 -13.26 -1.00
CA MET A 34 -29.14 -13.19 -2.46
C MET A 34 -29.04 -11.75 -2.96
N VAL A 35 -29.93 -10.88 -2.49
CA VAL A 35 -29.90 -9.45 -2.84
C VAL A 35 -28.60 -8.81 -2.36
N TYR A 36 -28.21 -9.08 -1.11
CA TYR A 36 -26.99 -8.52 -0.51
C TYR A 36 -25.73 -8.89 -1.31
N LYS A 37 -25.56 -10.17 -1.67
CA LYS A 37 -24.44 -10.64 -2.51
C LYS A 37 -24.35 -9.91 -3.85
N SER A 38 -25.50 -9.62 -4.48
CA SER A 38 -25.56 -8.89 -5.76
C SER A 38 -25.35 -7.38 -5.62
N SER A 39 -25.46 -6.85 -4.40
CA SER A 39 -25.43 -5.41 -4.12
C SER A 39 -24.05 -4.92 -3.65
N ILE A 40 -23.22 -5.78 -3.06
CA ILE A 40 -21.89 -5.42 -2.56
C ILE A 40 -20.81 -5.41 -3.65
N HIS A 41 -19.65 -4.80 -3.36
CA HIS A 41 -18.51 -4.79 -4.28
C HIS A 41 -18.01 -6.21 -4.59
N PRO A 42 -17.68 -6.55 -5.85
CA PRO A 42 -17.23 -7.89 -6.24
C PRO A 42 -16.02 -8.40 -5.44
N TYR A 43 -15.10 -7.51 -5.05
CA TYR A 43 -13.93 -7.92 -4.26
C TYR A 43 -14.32 -8.41 -2.86
N LEU A 44 -15.29 -7.76 -2.21
CA LEU A 44 -15.81 -8.16 -0.90
C LEU A 44 -16.50 -9.51 -1.01
N LEU A 45 -17.34 -9.68 -2.04
CA LEU A 45 -18.01 -10.94 -2.32
C LEU A 45 -17.00 -12.09 -2.47
N GLN A 46 -15.98 -11.92 -3.31
CA GLN A 46 -14.94 -12.94 -3.51
C GLN A 46 -14.20 -13.28 -2.21
N ASN A 47 -13.87 -12.28 -1.38
CA ASN A 47 -13.21 -12.53 -0.10
C ASN A 47 -14.07 -13.36 0.86
N VAL A 48 -15.38 -13.09 0.93
CA VAL A 48 -16.29 -13.88 1.77
C VAL A 48 -16.43 -15.30 1.23
N LEU A 49 -16.58 -15.47 -0.10
CA LEU A 49 -16.74 -16.80 -0.72
C LEU A 49 -15.50 -17.69 -0.57
N ASN A 50 -14.31 -17.07 -0.57
CA ASN A 50 -13.02 -17.76 -0.36
C ASN A 50 -12.68 -18.01 1.12
N SER A 51 -13.48 -17.49 2.05
CA SER A 51 -13.28 -17.76 3.47
C SER A 51 -13.69 -19.20 3.82
N SER A 52 -12.98 -19.81 4.78
CA SER A 52 -13.29 -21.18 5.24
C SER A 52 -14.66 -21.30 5.91
N THR A 53 -15.22 -20.19 6.40
CA THR A 53 -16.49 -20.14 7.12
C THR A 53 -17.41 -19.13 6.48
N GLN A 54 -18.35 -19.61 5.65
CA GLN A 54 -19.35 -18.74 5.05
C GLN A 54 -20.46 -18.41 6.04
N PRO A 55 -20.87 -17.13 6.14
CA PRO A 55 -21.99 -16.75 6.97
C PRO A 55 -23.31 -17.37 6.49
N LYS A 56 -24.13 -17.84 7.44
CA LYS A 56 -25.40 -18.53 7.15
C LYS A 56 -26.63 -17.61 7.18
N ASN A 57 -26.50 -16.43 7.79
CA ASN A 57 -27.58 -15.46 7.98
C ASN A 57 -27.13 -14.06 7.55
N ILE A 58 -28.09 -13.17 7.31
CA ILE A 58 -27.80 -11.83 6.79
C ILE A 58 -26.91 -11.02 7.75
N ALA A 59 -27.10 -11.18 9.06
CA ALA A 59 -26.29 -10.52 10.08
C ALA A 59 -24.80 -10.90 10.00
N GLY A 60 -24.51 -12.20 9.80
CA GLY A 60 -23.16 -12.69 9.61
C GLY A 60 -22.54 -12.18 8.31
N TRP A 61 -23.30 -12.12 7.21
CA TRP A 61 -22.84 -11.51 5.96
C TRP A 61 -22.46 -10.04 6.14
N MET A 62 -23.31 -9.26 6.82
CA MET A 62 -23.05 -7.84 7.10
C MET A 62 -21.81 -7.63 7.97
N SER A 63 -21.65 -8.42 9.02
CA SER A 63 -20.49 -8.33 9.92
C SER A 63 -19.18 -8.67 9.21
N THR A 64 -19.14 -9.78 8.47
CA THR A 64 -17.94 -10.20 7.73
C THR A 64 -17.55 -9.17 6.68
N VAL A 65 -18.52 -8.65 5.91
CA VAL A 65 -18.25 -7.64 4.88
C VAL A 65 -17.77 -6.32 5.50
N ALA A 66 -18.34 -5.88 6.63
CA ALA A 66 -17.87 -4.70 7.35
C ALA A 66 -16.43 -4.87 7.86
N GLY A 67 -16.08 -6.06 8.37
CA GLY A 67 -14.71 -6.38 8.78
C GLY A 67 -13.70 -6.34 7.62
N LEU A 68 -14.07 -6.91 6.46
CA LEU A 68 -13.22 -6.91 5.26
C LEU A 68 -13.01 -5.50 4.69
N ASP A 69 -14.06 -4.69 4.65
CA ASP A 69 -14.01 -3.30 4.18
C ASP A 69 -13.15 -2.41 5.10
N ALA A 70 -13.31 -2.56 6.42
CA ALA A 70 -12.47 -1.88 7.40
C ALA A 70 -11.00 -2.32 7.30
N ASN A 71 -10.75 -3.62 7.13
CA ASN A 71 -9.40 -4.15 6.96
C ASN A 71 -8.73 -3.63 5.69
N TRP A 72 -9.48 -3.54 4.57
CA TRP A 72 -9.00 -2.95 3.32
C TRP A 72 -8.64 -1.48 3.50
N THR A 73 -9.51 -0.71 4.16
CA THR A 73 -9.28 0.71 4.44
C THR A 73 -8.03 0.92 5.30
N ASN A 74 -7.89 0.12 6.37
CA ASN A 74 -6.72 0.16 7.24
C ASN A 74 -5.44 -0.26 6.50
N SER A 75 -5.47 -1.37 5.77
CA SER A 75 -4.34 -1.85 4.97
C SER A 75 -3.90 -0.84 3.92
N ASN A 76 -4.84 -0.18 3.25
CA ASN A 76 -4.53 0.88 2.28
C ASN A 76 -4.03 2.17 2.93
N SER A 77 -4.43 2.46 4.17
CA SER A 77 -3.85 3.57 4.94
C SER A 77 -2.41 3.25 5.38
N ILE A 78 -2.12 1.98 5.73
CA ILE A 78 -0.78 1.52 6.09
C ILE A 78 0.12 1.49 4.85
N THR A 79 -0.35 1.01 3.70
CA THR A 79 0.44 1.04 2.46
C THR A 79 0.70 2.47 2.00
N LYS A 80 -0.28 3.39 2.13
CA LYS A 80 -0.04 4.82 1.88
C LYS A 80 0.90 5.46 2.91
N GLY A 81 0.90 5.00 4.17
CA GLY A 81 1.78 5.47 5.25
C GLY A 81 3.20 4.87 5.25
N LYS A 82 3.40 3.70 4.62
CA LYS A 82 4.70 3.02 4.50
C LYS A 82 5.41 3.25 3.17
N TRP A 83 4.92 4.16 2.33
CA TRP A 83 5.74 4.79 1.28
C TRP A 83 6.41 6.04 1.82
N GLY A 84 7.13 5.89 2.95
CA GLY A 84 8.31 6.70 3.20
C GLY A 84 9.27 6.47 2.03
N LYS A 85 9.12 7.30 0.99
CA LYS A 85 9.96 7.50 -0.19
C LYS A 85 11.13 6.51 -0.33
N LYS A 86 10.87 5.30 -0.85
CA LYS A 86 11.93 4.56 -1.55
C LYS A 86 11.95 5.06 -2.98
N GLY A 87 12.68 6.16 -3.18
CA GLY A 87 12.94 6.73 -4.49
C GLY A 87 12.08 7.94 -4.81
N GLU A 88 12.41 9.08 -4.21
CA GLU A 88 12.45 10.36 -4.93
C GLU A 88 13.21 11.37 -4.05
N LYS A 89 14.53 11.42 -4.27
CA LYS A 89 15.33 12.61 -3.96
C LYS A 89 14.76 13.75 -4.81
N LYS A 90 13.81 14.51 -4.27
CA LYS A 90 13.49 15.82 -4.84
C LYS A 90 14.59 16.78 -4.41
N LYS A 91 15.41 17.09 -5.41
CA LYS A 91 16.29 18.26 -5.49
C LYS A 91 15.59 19.47 -4.87
N GLU A 92 16.26 20.09 -3.91
CA GLU A 92 16.22 21.54 -3.79
C GLU A 92 17.55 22.05 -4.35
N GLU A 93 17.43 22.98 -5.29
CA GLU A 93 18.50 23.49 -6.11
C GLU A 93 19.54 24.26 -5.30
N LYS A 94 20.80 23.84 -5.40
CA LYS A 94 21.86 24.81 -5.67
C LYS A 94 22.68 24.33 -6.87
N ARG A 95 22.28 24.90 -8.02
CA ARG A 95 23.07 25.24 -9.21
C ARG A 95 24.06 24.20 -9.76
N GLY A 96 23.79 23.81 -11.02
CA GLY A 96 24.80 23.53 -12.05
C GLY A 96 25.46 22.15 -11.94
N ARG A 97 24.91 21.12 -12.58
CA ARG A 97 25.23 20.71 -13.96
C ARG A 97 26.53 19.88 -14.06
N SER A 98 26.29 18.56 -14.21
CA SER A 98 27.11 17.58 -14.95
C SER A 98 28.44 17.16 -14.29
N GLN A 99 28.88 15.90 -14.28
CA GLN A 99 28.65 14.77 -15.19
C GLN A 99 29.12 13.49 -14.46
N SER A 100 28.41 12.38 -14.64
CA SER A 100 29.05 11.07 -14.51
C SER A 100 30.07 10.96 -15.64
N SER A 101 31.33 10.65 -15.33
CA SER A 101 32.08 9.71 -16.15
C SER A 101 33.45 9.42 -15.56
N SER A 102 33.69 8.12 -15.51
CA SER A 102 34.99 7.48 -15.68
C SER A 102 35.86 7.39 -14.43
N ALA A 103 36.10 6.14 -14.04
CA ALA A 103 37.22 5.74 -13.22
C ALA A 103 38.48 6.43 -13.76
N LYS A 104 38.95 7.44 -13.03
CA LYS A 104 40.27 8.02 -13.27
C LYS A 104 41.12 7.55 -12.11
N CYS A 105 41.94 6.54 -12.37
CA CYS A 105 43.00 6.15 -11.46
C CYS A 105 43.84 7.40 -11.19
N LEU A 106 43.99 7.73 -9.91
CA LEU A 106 44.82 8.84 -9.45
C LEU A 106 46.27 8.62 -9.88
N THR A 107 46.99 9.71 -10.09
CA THR A 107 48.43 9.63 -10.39
C THR A 107 49.20 9.22 -9.12
N LYS A 108 50.38 8.61 -9.27
CA LYS A 108 51.18 8.08 -8.14
C LYS A 108 51.45 9.13 -7.05
N ASP A 109 51.61 10.40 -7.44
CA ASP A 109 51.86 11.50 -6.53
C ASP A 109 50.64 11.84 -5.65
N GLU A 110 49.42 11.68 -6.18
CA GLU A 110 48.18 11.87 -5.43
C GLU A 110 47.87 10.70 -4.49
N GLU A 111 48.21 9.46 -4.89
CA GLU A 111 48.10 8.29 -4.02
C GLU A 111 49.01 8.41 -2.78
N ASP A 112 50.24 8.90 -2.94
CA ASP A 112 51.18 8.97 -1.82
C ASP A 112 50.83 10.09 -0.82
N LEU A 113 50.18 11.18 -1.25
CA LEU A 113 49.61 12.18 -0.35
C LEU A 113 48.43 11.60 0.46
N LEU A 114 47.54 10.88 -0.21
CA LEU A 114 46.36 10.27 0.44
C LEU A 114 46.77 9.13 1.40
N LYS A 115 47.86 8.39 1.12
CA LYS A 115 48.44 7.43 2.07
C LYS A 115 49.01 8.10 3.31
N LYS A 116 49.67 9.26 3.17
CA LYS A 116 50.18 10.04 4.32
C LYS A 116 49.06 10.56 5.21
N GLU A 117 47.92 10.94 4.62
CA GLU A 117 46.75 11.47 5.35
C GLU A 117 45.75 10.39 5.80
N GLY A 118 45.96 9.12 5.42
CA GLY A 118 45.10 7.99 5.79
C GLY A 118 43.70 8.03 5.15
N GLN A 119 43.57 8.65 3.97
CA GLN A 119 42.29 8.90 3.28
C GLN A 119 42.05 7.91 2.13
N CYS A 120 40.78 7.61 1.86
CA CYS A 120 40.35 6.73 0.78
C CYS A 120 40.58 7.35 -0.61
N PHE A 121 41.13 6.58 -1.55
CA PHE A 121 41.39 7.05 -2.92
C PHE A 121 40.13 7.35 -3.74
N ILE A 122 38.97 6.85 -3.31
CA ILE A 122 37.70 7.00 -4.04
C ILE A 122 36.83 8.10 -3.44
N CYS A 123 36.70 8.14 -2.11
CA CYS A 123 35.83 9.11 -1.43
C CYS A 123 36.56 10.16 -0.58
N LYS A 124 37.89 10.06 -0.43
CA LYS A 124 38.74 10.97 0.37
C LYS A 124 38.40 11.05 1.86
N GLU A 125 37.67 10.06 2.39
CA GLU A 125 37.37 9.94 3.82
C GLU A 125 38.43 9.11 4.57
N GLN A 126 38.66 9.40 5.84
CA GLN A 126 39.55 8.63 6.71
C GLN A 126 38.86 7.36 7.25
N GLY A 127 39.64 6.33 7.56
CA GLY A 127 39.15 5.09 8.20
C GLY A 127 38.94 3.89 7.27
N HIS A 128 39.12 4.08 5.96
CA HIS A 128 39.26 2.98 5.00
C HIS A 128 40.11 3.42 3.80
N ILE A 129 40.84 2.48 3.20
CA ILE A 129 41.64 2.72 2.00
C ILE A 129 41.21 1.72 0.94
N SER A 130 40.37 2.17 0.01
CA SER A 130 39.97 1.36 -1.15
C SER A 130 41.06 1.42 -2.21
N ARG A 131 41.56 0.27 -2.68
CA ARG A 131 42.51 0.22 -3.81
C ARG A 131 41.78 0.47 -5.12
N CYS A 132 42.30 1.38 -5.94
CA CYS A 132 41.94 1.45 -7.35
C CYS A 132 42.54 0.21 -8.04
N ARG A 133 41.75 -0.52 -8.84
CA ARG A 133 42.21 -1.73 -9.55
C ARG A 133 42.28 -1.45 -11.05
#